data_AF-D8PSB9-F1
#
_entry.id   AF-D8PSB9-F1
#
_cell.length_a   1.000
_cell.length_b   1.000
_cell.length_c   1.000
_cell.angle_alpha   90.00
_cell.angle_beta   90.00
_cell.angle_gamma   90.00
#
_symmetry.space_group_name_H-M   'P 1'
#
loop_
_entity.id
_entity.type
_entity.pdbx_description
1 polymer ?
#
loop_
_entity_poly.entity_id
_entity_poly.type
_entity_poly.pdbx_seq_one_letter_code
_entity_poly.pdbx_strand_id
1 'polypeptide(L)'
;MGLTHYWRIQDADKWASVYDDIVSDVHRIVDFVEEHPEWMGYRKRNATNQDFRYIKSYFGQNSVAIDDVDCPAETFCISRKAKGFNFCKTNGLPFDVAVKAMLLRASLHAGDATELGSDRHWEEWQDAVRLVKAVFEVEEVAKPAGFRG
;
A
#
# COMPACT_ATOMS: atom_id res chain seq x y z
N MET A 1 10.16 17.24 7.98
CA MET A 1 10.27 15.80 7.66
C MET A 1 8.86 15.27 7.61
N GLY A 2 8.47 14.58 6.53
CA GLY A 2 7.11 14.09 6.36
C GLY A 2 6.94 12.64 6.80
N LEU A 3 5.69 12.22 6.98
CA LEU A 3 5.32 10.86 7.37
C LEU A 3 5.89 9.83 6.39
N THR A 4 6.63 8.85 6.93
CA THR A 4 7.29 7.77 6.19
C THR A 4 6.79 6.41 6.66
N HIS A 5 6.54 5.52 5.71
CA HIS A 5 6.39 4.09 5.96
C HIS A 5 7.58 3.35 5.38
N TYR A 6 8.07 2.34 6.08
CA TYR A 6 9.25 1.61 5.67
C TYR A 6 9.06 0.10 5.83
N TRP A 7 9.71 -0.66 4.96
CA TRP A 7 9.69 -2.11 5.01
C TRP A 7 11.07 -2.64 4.66
N ARG A 8 11.44 -3.77 5.26
CA ARG A 8 12.71 -4.44 5.01
C ARG A 8 12.46 -5.86 4.57
N ILE A 9 12.98 -6.21 3.40
CA ILE A 9 12.93 -7.58 2.87
C ILE A 9 14.16 -8.33 3.37
N GLN A 10 13.93 -9.32 4.22
CA GLN A 10 14.96 -10.14 4.86
C GLN A 10 15.29 -11.38 4.02
N ASP A 11 14.28 -12.00 3.44
CA ASP A 11 14.39 -13.17 2.57
C ASP A 11 13.87 -12.80 1.17
N ALA A 12 14.82 -12.60 0.24
CA ALA A 12 14.52 -12.20 -1.12
C ALA A 12 13.88 -13.33 -1.94
N ASP A 13 14.19 -14.60 -1.64
CA ASP A 13 13.64 -15.75 -2.37
C ASP A 13 12.18 -15.96 -1.96
N LYS A 14 11.89 -15.89 -0.65
CA LYS A 14 10.51 -15.92 -0.16
C LYS A 14 9.70 -14.73 -0.69
N TRP A 15 10.25 -13.52 -0.65
CA TRP A 15 9.60 -12.32 -1.22
C TRP A 15 9.27 -12.52 -2.71
N ALA A 16 10.24 -12.99 -3.51
CA ALA A 16 10.02 -13.23 -4.93
C ALA A 16 8.95 -14.31 -5.19
N SER A 17 8.86 -15.33 -4.32
CA SER A 17 7.89 -16.42 -4.45
C SER A 17 6.44 -15.99 -4.20
N VAL A 18 6.22 -14.96 -3.38
CA VAL A 18 4.88 -14.43 -3.07
C VAL A 18 4.56 -13.12 -3.79
N TYR A 19 5.49 -12.62 -4.63
CA TYR A 19 5.37 -11.31 -5.27
C TYR A 19 4.10 -11.17 -6.10
N ASP A 20 3.70 -12.23 -6.82
CA ASP A 20 2.50 -12.18 -7.67
C ASP A 20 1.21 -12.06 -6.84
N ASP A 21 1.15 -12.71 -5.68
CA ASP A 21 0.02 -12.56 -4.74
C ASP A 21 -0.03 -11.14 -4.17
N ILE A 22 1.13 -10.56 -3.84
CA ILE A 22 1.23 -9.16 -3.40
C ILE A 22 0.75 -8.22 -4.50
N VAL A 23 1.19 -8.40 -5.74
CA VAL A 23 0.79 -7.56 -6.87
C VAL A 23 -0.70 -7.67 -7.16
N SER A 24 -1.25 -8.88 -7.09
CA SER A 24 -2.70 -9.12 -7.20
C SER A 24 -3.48 -8.34 -6.13
N ASP A 25 -3.01 -8.34 -4.89
CA ASP A 25 -3.63 -7.57 -3.81
C ASP A 25 -3.49 -6.05 -4.00
N VAL A 26 -2.36 -5.58 -4.51
CA VAL A 26 -2.16 -4.16 -4.86
C VAL A 26 -3.14 -3.72 -5.95
N HIS A 27 -3.33 -4.55 -7.00
CA HIS A 27 -4.34 -4.30 -8.03
C HIS A 27 -5.73 -4.10 -7.44
N ARG A 28 -6.17 -5.04 -6.59
CA ARG A 28 -7.50 -4.98 -5.96
C ARG A 28 -7.68 -3.72 -5.10
N ILE A 29 -6.64 -3.33 -4.37
CA ILE A 29 -6.69 -2.10 -3.56
C ILE A 29 -6.82 -0.87 -4.47
N VAL A 30 -6.02 -0.77 -5.54
CA VAL A 30 -6.06 0.35 -6.49
C VAL A 30 -7.44 0.45 -7.13
N ASP A 31 -7.97 -0.65 -7.65
CA ASP A 31 -9.28 -0.68 -8.30
C ASP A 31 -10.38 -0.22 -7.33
N PHE A 32 -10.36 -0.74 -6.09
CA PHE A 32 -11.35 -0.37 -5.08
C PHE A 32 -11.29 1.11 -4.71
N VAL A 33 -10.11 1.68 -4.46
CA VAL A 33 -10.00 3.09 -4.03
C VAL A 33 -10.23 4.07 -5.19
N GLU A 34 -10.08 3.66 -6.44
CA GLU A 34 -10.52 4.46 -7.60
C GLU A 34 -12.05 4.50 -7.72
N GLU A 35 -12.73 3.39 -7.43
CA GLU A 35 -14.20 3.34 -7.41
C GLU A 35 -14.80 4.07 -6.19
N HIS A 36 -14.05 4.03 -5.07
CA HIS A 36 -14.38 4.57 -3.76
C HIS A 36 -13.33 5.56 -3.22
N PRO A 37 -13.11 6.69 -3.91
CA PRO A 37 -12.03 7.63 -3.60
C PRO A 37 -12.18 8.32 -2.25
N GLU A 38 -13.36 8.28 -1.64
CA GLU A 38 -13.62 8.73 -0.28
C GLU A 38 -12.78 8.00 0.79
N TRP A 39 -12.34 6.77 0.52
CA TRP A 39 -11.45 6.05 1.45
C TRP A 39 -10.10 6.74 1.61
N MET A 40 -9.61 7.37 0.56
CA MET A 40 -8.41 8.19 0.56
C MET A 40 -8.70 9.63 1.00
N GLY A 41 -9.95 10.01 1.25
CA GLY A 41 -10.33 11.38 1.58
C GLY A 41 -10.54 12.30 0.37
N TYR A 42 -10.57 11.74 -0.85
CA TYR A 42 -11.03 12.46 -2.02
C TYR A 42 -12.55 12.50 -2.10
N ARG A 43 -13.08 13.41 -2.92
CA ARG A 43 -14.50 13.42 -3.28
C ARG A 43 -14.65 12.90 -4.69
N LYS A 44 -15.60 11.98 -4.90
CA LYS A 44 -16.00 11.52 -6.24
C LYS A 44 -16.38 12.73 -7.10
N ARG A 45 -15.64 12.98 -8.19
CA ARG A 45 -15.91 14.11 -9.09
C ARG A 45 -17.14 13.80 -9.95
N ASN A 46 -17.97 14.80 -10.23
CA ASN A 46 -19.15 14.64 -11.09
C ASN A 46 -18.71 14.30 -12.52
N ALA A 47 -19.40 13.33 -13.14
CA ALA A 47 -19.02 12.60 -14.35
C ALA A 47 -19.07 13.42 -15.66
N THR A 48 -18.36 14.54 -15.74
CA THR A 48 -18.21 15.31 -17.00
C THR A 48 -16.95 14.98 -17.77
N ASN A 49 -16.05 14.15 -17.24
CA ASN A 49 -14.86 13.66 -17.94
C ASN A 49 -14.61 12.20 -17.52
N GLN A 50 -14.40 11.31 -18.50
CA GLN A 50 -14.34 9.86 -18.28
C GLN A 50 -12.97 9.36 -17.79
N ASP A 51 -11.98 10.26 -17.61
CA ASP A 51 -10.58 9.89 -17.37
C ASP A 51 -10.00 10.54 -16.11
N PHE A 52 -10.81 10.63 -15.05
CA PHE A 52 -10.33 11.10 -13.74
C PHE A 52 -9.89 9.91 -12.90
N ARG A 53 -8.57 9.82 -12.67
CA ARG A 53 -7.96 8.90 -11.71
C ARG A 53 -7.30 9.68 -10.58
N TYR A 54 -7.40 9.17 -9.36
CA TYR A 54 -6.68 9.72 -8.20
C TYR A 54 -5.31 9.07 -8.04
N ILE A 55 -5.14 7.87 -8.59
CA ILE A 55 -3.94 7.07 -8.57
C ILE A 55 -3.44 6.84 -10.00
N LYS A 56 -2.14 7.06 -10.19
CA LYS A 56 -1.42 6.57 -11.36
C LYS A 56 -0.72 5.28 -10.99
N SER A 57 -1.07 4.20 -11.67
CA SER A 57 -0.50 2.88 -11.42
C SER A 57 0.27 2.35 -12.63
N TYR A 58 1.39 1.69 -12.35
CA TYR A 58 2.18 0.94 -13.31
C TYR A 58 2.41 -0.47 -12.77
N PHE A 59 1.95 -1.46 -13.53
CA PHE A 59 2.09 -2.87 -13.20
C PHE A 59 2.99 -3.55 -14.25
N GLY A 60 4.28 -3.56 -13.98
CA GLY A 60 5.28 -4.25 -14.80
C GLY A 60 5.55 -5.67 -14.29
N GLN A 61 6.15 -6.49 -15.14
CA GLN A 61 6.48 -7.89 -14.82
C GLN A 61 7.35 -8.06 -13.55
N ASN A 62 8.22 -7.08 -13.28
CA ASN A 62 9.20 -7.13 -12.18
C ASN A 62 9.05 -5.99 -11.16
N SER A 63 8.13 -5.06 -11.39
CA SER A 63 7.97 -3.88 -10.55
C SER A 63 6.58 -3.30 -10.65
N VAL A 64 6.04 -2.90 -9.51
CA VAL A 64 4.82 -2.09 -9.41
C VAL A 64 5.18 -0.73 -8.85
N ALA A 65 4.61 0.32 -9.43
CA ALA A 65 4.75 1.69 -8.97
C ALA A 65 3.38 2.37 -8.92
N ILE A 66 3.04 2.97 -7.79
CA ILE A 66 1.76 3.62 -7.54
C ILE A 66 2.02 5.04 -7.03
N ASP A 67 1.38 6.01 -7.67
CA ASP A 67 1.59 7.44 -7.41
C ASP A 67 0.25 8.16 -7.20
N ASP A 68 0.27 9.18 -6.36
CA ASP A 68 -0.87 10.08 -6.17
C ASP A 68 -0.86 11.14 -7.28
N VAL A 69 -1.98 11.29 -8.00
CA VAL A 69 -2.06 12.23 -9.13
C VAL A 69 -2.25 13.68 -8.67
N ASP A 70 -2.91 13.89 -7.53
CA ASP A 70 -3.34 15.20 -7.05
C ASP A 70 -2.42 15.75 -5.94
N CYS A 71 -1.61 14.91 -5.31
CA CYS A 71 -0.76 15.28 -4.16
C CYS A 71 0.71 14.86 -4.34
N PRO A 72 1.67 15.64 -3.80
CA PRO A 72 3.11 15.39 -3.95
C PRO A 72 3.65 14.31 -2.98
N ALA A 73 2.94 13.20 -2.80
CA ALA A 73 3.48 12.04 -2.09
C ALA A 73 4.62 11.39 -2.89
N GLU A 74 5.55 10.68 -2.23
CA GLU A 74 6.49 9.83 -2.96
C GLU A 74 5.74 8.64 -3.58
N THR A 75 6.18 8.22 -4.78
CA THR A 75 5.66 7.04 -5.46
C THR A 75 5.99 5.77 -4.67
N PHE A 76 4.97 5.01 -4.32
CA PHE A 76 5.12 3.68 -3.73
C PHE A 76 5.63 2.71 -4.78
N CYS A 77 6.78 2.07 -4.55
CA CYS A 77 7.38 1.13 -5.49
C CYS A 77 7.76 -0.19 -4.81
N ILE A 78 7.38 -1.33 -5.40
CA ILE A 78 7.85 -2.66 -5.02
C ILE A 78 8.40 -3.41 -6.23
N SER A 79 9.49 -4.16 -6.06
CA SER A 79 10.07 -4.98 -7.13
C SER A 79 10.22 -6.43 -6.72
N ARG A 80 10.13 -7.34 -7.70
CA ARG A 80 10.20 -8.79 -7.48
C ARG A 80 11.54 -9.22 -6.88
N LYS A 81 12.62 -8.56 -7.29
CA LYS A 81 13.99 -8.87 -6.86
C LYS A 81 14.51 -7.90 -5.79
N ALA A 82 13.61 -7.28 -5.02
CA ALA A 82 14.00 -6.37 -3.96
C ALA A 82 14.65 -7.11 -2.78
N LYS A 83 15.60 -6.44 -2.11
CA LYS A 83 16.22 -6.90 -0.86
C LYS A 83 16.60 -5.70 -0.01
N GLY A 84 16.53 -5.85 1.32
CA GLY A 84 16.95 -4.81 2.24
C GLY A 84 15.88 -3.75 2.51
N PHE A 85 16.32 -2.57 2.93
CA PHE A 85 15.44 -1.50 3.40
C PHE A 85 14.84 -0.70 2.24
N ASN A 86 13.53 -0.45 2.33
CA ASN A 86 12.74 0.34 1.41
C ASN A 86 11.82 1.27 2.22
N PHE A 87 11.38 2.38 1.63
CA PHE A 87 10.47 3.31 2.27
C PHE A 87 9.65 4.10 1.24
N CYS A 88 8.60 4.75 1.71
CA CYS A 88 7.74 5.65 0.95
C CYS A 88 7.26 6.78 1.86
N LYS A 89 7.56 8.04 1.48
CA LYS A 89 7.07 9.22 2.20
C LYS A 89 5.73 9.68 1.65
N THR A 90 4.67 9.36 2.37
CA THR A 90 3.31 9.76 2.01
C THR A 90 2.98 11.18 2.46
N ASN A 91 3.75 11.74 3.41
CA ASN A 91 3.47 13.01 4.07
C ASN A 91 2.08 13.06 4.76
N GLY A 92 1.41 11.92 4.97
CA GLY A 92 0.05 11.87 5.52
C GLY A 92 -1.01 12.41 4.58
N LEU A 93 -0.73 12.44 3.28
CA LEU A 93 -1.63 12.88 2.23
C LEU A 93 -2.68 11.80 1.91
N PRO A 94 -3.77 12.12 1.18
CA PRO A 94 -4.85 11.18 0.87
C PRO A 94 -4.45 9.74 0.48
N PHE A 95 -3.40 9.58 -0.31
CA PHE A 95 -2.83 8.30 -0.73
C PHE A 95 -2.23 7.43 0.40
N ASP A 96 -2.00 8.00 1.60
CA ASP A 96 -1.38 7.33 2.75
C ASP A 96 -2.07 6.03 3.15
N VAL A 97 -3.41 6.03 3.18
CA VAL A 97 -4.21 4.85 3.56
C VAL A 97 -4.04 3.69 2.57
N ALA A 98 -3.90 4.00 1.28
CA ALA A 98 -3.71 3.00 0.24
C ALA A 98 -2.32 2.35 0.37
N VAL A 99 -1.28 3.16 0.58
CA VAL A 99 0.10 2.67 0.82
C VAL A 99 0.15 1.77 2.04
N LYS A 100 -0.44 2.19 3.17
CA LYS A 100 -0.52 1.35 4.37
C LYS A 100 -1.23 0.02 4.08
N ALA A 101 -2.37 0.04 3.39
CA ALA A 101 -3.12 -1.17 3.07
C ALA A 101 -2.30 -2.13 2.19
N MET A 102 -1.59 -1.61 1.18
CA MET A 102 -0.69 -2.40 0.33
C MET A 102 0.43 -3.04 1.15
N LEU A 103 1.02 -2.30 2.09
CA LEU A 103 2.06 -2.80 2.99
C LEU A 103 1.55 -3.87 3.95
N LEU A 104 0.31 -3.75 4.46
CA LEU A 104 -0.31 -4.80 5.28
C LEU A 104 -0.48 -6.10 4.49
N ARG A 105 -0.93 -6.02 3.23
CA ARG A 105 -1.06 -7.19 2.35
C ARG A 105 0.28 -7.80 1.98
N ALA A 106 1.28 -6.96 1.69
CA ALA A 106 2.64 -7.42 1.45
C ALA A 106 3.20 -8.18 2.66
N SER A 107 3.05 -7.62 3.86
CA SER A 107 3.50 -8.25 5.10
C SER A 107 2.75 -9.54 5.42
N LEU A 108 1.46 -9.64 5.10
CA LEU A 108 0.69 -10.87 5.30
C LEU A 108 1.26 -12.03 4.46
N HIS A 109 1.52 -11.80 3.18
CA HIS A 109 2.01 -12.84 2.27
C HIS A 109 3.47 -13.24 2.56
N ALA A 110 4.31 -12.26 2.84
CA ALA A 110 5.73 -12.49 3.08
C ALA A 110 6.02 -12.97 4.51
N GLY A 111 5.14 -12.70 5.48
CA GLY A 111 5.35 -13.07 6.88
C GLY A 111 6.70 -12.54 7.40
N ASP A 112 7.45 -13.40 8.07
CA ASP A 112 8.77 -13.06 8.64
C ASP A 112 9.85 -12.73 7.58
N ALA A 113 9.59 -12.96 6.29
CA ALA A 113 10.47 -12.51 5.21
C ALA A 113 10.49 -10.98 5.05
N THR A 114 9.56 -10.27 5.71
CA THR A 114 9.49 -8.81 5.74
C THR A 114 9.29 -8.26 7.14
N GLU A 115 9.97 -7.15 7.43
CA GLU A 115 9.64 -6.29 8.56
C GLU A 115 8.91 -5.04 8.06
N LEU A 116 7.83 -4.66 8.73
CA LEU A 116 7.10 -3.42 8.44
C LEU A 116 7.29 -2.41 9.58
N GLY A 117 7.36 -1.13 9.25
CA GLY A 117 7.30 -0.05 10.22
C GLY A 117 6.88 1.29 9.62
N SER A 118 6.74 2.26 10.51
CA SER A 118 6.20 3.58 10.23
C SER A 118 6.75 4.62 11.20
N ASP A 119 6.64 5.90 10.87
CA ASP A 119 6.75 6.98 11.86
C ASP A 119 5.50 7.09 12.75
N ARG A 120 4.50 6.21 12.56
CA ARG A 120 3.22 6.19 13.25
C ARG A 120 3.04 4.90 14.05
N HIS A 121 2.28 4.99 15.13
CA HIS A 121 1.94 3.83 15.93
C HIS A 121 0.85 2.97 15.25
N TRP A 122 0.72 1.71 15.67
CA TRP A 122 -0.23 0.75 15.09
C TRP A 122 -1.70 1.22 15.18
N GLU A 123 -2.03 1.95 16.23
CA GLU A 123 -3.34 2.53 16.48
C GLU A 123 -3.73 3.56 15.41
N GLU A 124 -2.76 4.11 14.67
CA GLU A 124 -2.94 5.06 13.58
C GLU A 124 -3.02 4.39 12.18
N TRP A 125 -3.03 3.05 12.14
CA TRP A 125 -3.19 2.24 10.92
C TRP A 125 -4.61 1.66 10.76
N GLN A 126 -5.55 2.04 11.62
CA GLN A 126 -6.89 1.47 11.64
C GLN A 126 -7.73 1.82 10.40
N ASP A 127 -7.42 2.93 9.74
CA ASP A 127 -7.95 3.29 8.42
C ASP A 127 -7.56 2.25 7.35
N ALA A 128 -6.29 1.89 7.29
CA ALA A 128 -5.77 0.88 6.38
C ALA A 128 -6.30 -0.51 6.70
N VAL A 129 -6.43 -0.85 7.99
CA VAL A 129 -7.09 -2.09 8.43
C VAL A 129 -8.53 -2.13 7.92
N ARG A 130 -9.32 -1.06 8.09
CA ARG A 130 -10.69 -1.00 7.58
C ARG A 130 -10.74 -1.14 6.05
N LEU A 131 -9.81 -0.49 5.34
CA LEU A 131 -9.71 -0.61 3.88
C LEU A 131 -9.43 -2.05 3.46
N VAL A 132 -8.47 -2.73 4.09
CA VAL A 132 -8.18 -4.15 3.81
C VAL A 132 -9.41 -5.02 4.08
N LYS A 133 -10.13 -4.82 5.18
CA LYS A 133 -11.36 -5.57 5.47
C LYS A 133 -12.42 -5.37 4.38
N ALA A 134 -12.58 -4.14 3.89
CA ALA A 134 -13.53 -3.83 2.83
C ALA A 134 -13.13 -4.47 1.48
N VAL A 135 -11.86 -4.38 1.08
CA VAL A 135 -11.37 -4.88 -0.22
C VAL A 135 -11.34 -6.42 -0.28
N PHE A 136 -11.01 -7.07 0.83
CA PHE A 136 -10.79 -8.51 0.89
C PHE A 136 -11.89 -9.28 1.62
N GLU A 137 -12.91 -8.59 2.12
CA GLU A 137 -14.05 -9.19 2.84
C GLU A 137 -13.60 -10.07 4.01
N VAL A 138 -12.56 -9.63 4.73
CA VAL A 138 -12.00 -10.34 5.90
C VAL A 138 -12.44 -9.69 7.20
N GLU A 139 -12.67 -10.51 8.23
CA GLU A 139 -13.10 -10.03 9.55
C GLU A 139 -11.93 -9.44 10.36
N GLU A 140 -10.73 -9.96 10.18
CA GLU A 140 -9.55 -9.60 10.97
C GLU A 140 -8.35 -9.30 10.09
N VAL A 141 -7.53 -8.34 10.54
CA VAL A 141 -6.23 -8.02 9.95
C VAL A 141 -5.25 -7.97 11.11
N ALA A 142 -4.33 -8.92 11.14
CA ALA A 142 -3.35 -9.02 12.21
C ALA A 142 -2.34 -7.87 12.12
N LYS A 143 -1.89 -7.40 13.29
CA LYS A 143 -0.71 -6.54 13.39
C LYS A 143 0.51 -7.33 12.90
N PRO A 144 1.30 -6.82 11.94
CA PRO A 144 2.53 -7.46 11.51
C PRO A 144 3.47 -7.75 12.68
N ALA A 145 4.06 -8.94 12.66
CA ALA A 145 5.10 -9.31 13.62
C ALA A 145 6.26 -8.31 13.51
N GLY A 146 6.70 -7.78 14.66
CA GLY A 146 7.81 -6.82 14.68
C GLY A 146 7.47 -5.44 14.13
N PHE A 147 6.19 -5.06 13.98
CA PHE A 147 5.78 -3.71 13.58
C PHE A 147 6.46 -2.65 14.45
N ARG A 148 7.22 -1.75 13.83
CA ARG A 148 7.92 -0.65 14.51
C ARG A 148 7.19 0.66 14.23
N GLY A 149 6.82 1.36 15.30
CA GLY A 149 6.17 2.67 15.25
C GLY A 149 6.70 3.58 16.34
#